data_AF-A0A8T4QKQ6-F1
#
_entry.id   AF-A0A8T4QKQ6-F1
#
_cell.length_a   1.000
_cell.length_b   1.000
_cell.length_c   1.000
_cell.angle_alpha   90.00
_cell.angle_beta   90.00
_cell.angle_gamma   90.00
#
_symmetry.space_group_name_H-M   'P 1'
#
loop_
_entity.id
_entity.type
_entity.pdbx_description
1 polymer ?
#
loop_
_entity_poly.entity_id
_entity_poly.type
_entity_poly.pdbx_seq_one_letter_code
_entity_poly.pdbx_strand_id
1 'polypeptide(L)' 'MEQEEIRPNKVKRFIKETFRVLRITKKPNQEEYRSLVKVTAIGIAIVGVIGFVIFLFKELLFV' A
#
# COMPACT_ATOMS: atom_id res chain seq x y z
N MET A 1 -42.85 -5.61 26.39
CA MET A 1 -42.57 -5.29 24.98
C MET A 1 -41.09 -5.05 24.89
N GLU A 2 -40.36 -6.05 24.37
CA GLU A 2 -38.92 -6.07 24.21
C GLU A 2 -38.32 -4.69 23.91
N GLN A 3 -37.46 -4.20 24.81
CA GLN A 3 -36.40 -3.31 24.40
C GLN A 3 -35.44 -4.17 23.59
N GLU A 4 -35.63 -4.15 22.26
CA GLU A 4 -34.66 -4.72 21.33
C GLU A 4 -33.39 -3.88 21.46
N GLU A 5 -32.52 -4.31 22.36
CA GLU A 5 -31.18 -3.79 22.54
C GLU A 5 -30.47 -3.98 21.20
N ILE A 6 -30.47 -2.94 20.36
CA ILE A 6 -29.69 -2.90 19.12
C ILE A 6 -28.24 -2.94 19.57
N ARG A 7 -27.71 -4.15 19.78
CA ARG A 7 -26.29 -4.42 19.94
C ARG A 7 -25.63 -3.63 18.83
N PRO A 8 -24.89 -2.54 19.09
CA PRO A 8 -24.31 -1.79 17.99
C PRO A 8 -23.38 -2.78 17.29
N ASN A 9 -23.80 -3.25 16.10
CA ASN A 9 -23.09 -4.27 15.35
C ASN A 9 -21.61 -3.94 15.44
N LYS A 10 -20.79 -4.81 16.03
CA LYS A 10 -19.39 -4.50 16.38
C LYS A 10 -18.66 -3.80 15.22
N VAL A 11 -18.98 -4.22 13.99
CA VAL A 11 -18.56 -3.63 12.71
C VAL A 11 -18.82 -2.12 12.60
N LYS A 12 -20.02 -1.61 12.94
CA LYS A 12 -20.35 -0.17 12.91
C LYS A 12 -19.45 0.63 13.86
N ARG A 13 -19.14 0.07 15.03
CA ARG A 13 -18.22 0.68 16.00
C ARG A 13 -16.78 0.66 15.47
N PHE A 14 -16.31 -0.47 14.96
CA PHE A 14 -14.97 -0.58 14.35
C PHE A 14 -14.78 0.39 13.18
N ILE A 15 -15.73 0.48 12.24
CA ILE A 15 -15.65 1.43 11.12
C ILE A 15 -15.55 2.88 11.63
N LYS A 16 -16.35 3.24 12.64
CA LYS A 16 -16.33 4.58 13.25
C LYS A 16 -14.99 4.88 13.93
N GLU A 17 -14.38 3.90 14.58
CA GLU A 17 -13.06 4.00 15.20
C GLU A 17 -11.95 4.12 14.14
N THR A 18 -11.95 3.28 13.10
CA THR A 18 -11.00 3.35 11.97
C THR A 18 -11.06 4.70 11.26
N PHE A 19 -12.26 5.24 11.04
CA PHE A 19 -12.43 6.54 10.39
C PHE A 19 -11.81 7.68 11.20
N ARG A 20 -11.85 7.61 12.54
CA ARG A 20 -11.17 8.59 13.41
C ARG A 20 -9.65 8.51 13.26
N VAL A 21 -9.09 7.31 13.15
CA VAL A 21 -7.65 7.11 12.93
C VAL A 21 -7.22 7.68 11.58
N LEU A 22 -7.95 7.37 10.50
CA LEU A 22 -7.68 7.91 9.16
C LEU A 22 -7.77 9.44 9.11
N ARG A 23 -8.60 10.04 9.96
CA ARG A 23 -8.71 11.50 10.05
C ARG A 23 -7.57 12.16 10.84
N ILE A 24 -6.93 11.41 11.75
CA ILE A 24 -5.75 11.86 12.52
C ILE A 24 -4.45 11.70 11.70
N THR A 25 -4.39 10.74 10.78
CA THR A 25 -3.20 10.54 9.94
C THR A 25 -2.96 11.73 9.01
N LYS A 26 -1.72 12.20 8.94
CA LYS A 26 -1.30 13.26 8.03
C LYS A 26 -1.41 12.79 6.58
N LYS A 27 -2.23 13.47 5.77
CA LYS A 27 -2.24 13.25 4.32
C LYS A 27 -0.89 13.69 3.75
N PRO A 28 -0.21 12.86 2.93
CA PRO A 28 1.10 13.21 2.39
C PRO A 28 1.02 14.49 1.54
N ASN A 29 2.04 15.34 1.65
CA ASN A 29 2.17 16.48 0.75
C ASN A 29 2.61 16.00 -0.65
N GLN A 30 2.31 16.77 -1.69
CA GLN A 30 2.69 16.44 -3.07
C GLN A 30 4.20 16.29 -3.24
N GLU A 31 5.00 17.06 -2.51
CA GLU A 31 6.46 16.98 -2.53
C GLU A 31 6.99 15.69 -1.88
N GLU A 32 6.49 15.35 -0.69
CA GLU A 32 6.82 14.11 0.03
C GLU A 32 6.47 12.88 -0.84
N TYR A 33 5.28 12.91 -1.44
CA TYR A 33 4.82 11.84 -2.34
C TYR A 33 5.73 11.67 -3.55
N ARG A 34 6.09 12.77 -4.23
CA ARG A 34 6.99 12.72 -5.39
C ARG A 34 8.38 12.20 -5.02
N SER A 35 8.91 12.60 -3.88
CA SER A 35 10.21 12.13 -3.40
C SER A 35 10.18 10.63 -3.10
N LEU A 36 9.13 10.15 -2.43
CA LEU A 36 8.94 8.73 -2.15
C LEU A 36 8.83 7.91 -3.45
N VAL A 37 7.97 8.34 -4.38
CA VAL A 37 7.79 7.68 -5.68
C VAL A 37 9.10 7.63 -6.46
N LYS A 38 9.89 8.70 -6.48
CA LYS A 38 11.19 8.71 -7.17
C LYS A 38 12.15 7.67 -6.60
N VAL A 39 12.30 7.61 -5.28
CA VAL A 39 13.21 6.65 -4.63
C VAL A 39 12.73 5.21 -4.86
N THR A 40 11.43 4.96 -4.69
CA THR A 40 10.85 3.64 -4.95
C THR A 40 11.00 3.22 -6.41
N ALA A 41 10.77 4.14 -7.36
CA ALA A 41 10.92 3.87 -8.79
C ALA A 41 12.37 3.50 -9.15
N ILE A 42 13.36 4.16 -8.55
CA ILE A 42 14.78 3.81 -8.74
C ILE A 42 15.06 2.41 -8.20
N GLY A 43 14.54 2.07 -7.01
CA GLY A 43 14.70 0.73 -6.44
C GLY A 43 14.11 -0.37 -7.33
N ILE A 44 12.87 -0.17 -7.81
CA ILE A 44 12.21 -1.11 -8.72
C ILE A 44 12.97 -1.24 -10.05
N ALA A 45 13.46 -0.13 -10.60
CA ALA A 45 14.22 -0.14 -11.84
C ALA A 45 15.51 -0.95 -11.70
N ILE A 46 16.26 -0.80 -10.60
CA ILE A 46 17.49 -1.56 -10.35
C ILE A 46 17.19 -3.06 -10.27
N VAL A 47 16.21 -3.45 -9.46
CA VAL A 47 15.82 -4.86 -9.31
C VAL A 47 15.31 -5.44 -10.63
N GLY A 48 14.51 -4.68 -11.37
CA GLY A 48 14.00 -5.06 -12.68
C GLY A 48 15.11 -5.27 -13.71
N VAL A 49 16.11 -4.38 -13.76
CA VAL A 49 17.27 -4.51 -14.64
C VAL A 49 18.10 -5.73 -14.26
N ILE A 50 18.34 -5.98 -12.97
CA ILE A 50 19.09 -7.17 -12.53
C ILE A 50 18.37 -8.45 -12.96
N GLY A 51 17.06 -8.54 -12.72
CA GLY A 51 16.26 -9.69 -13.15
C GLY A 51 16.21 -9.85 -14.67
N PHE A 52 16.11 -8.73 -15.39
CA PHE A 52 16.12 -8.72 -16.86
C PHE A 52 17.46 -9.18 -17.42
N VAL A 53 18.58 -8.75 -16.84
CA VAL A 53 19.93 -9.18 -17.23
C VAL A 53 20.10 -10.68 -17.02
N ILE A 54 19.67 -11.23 -15.88
CA ILE A 54 19.70 -12.68 -15.63
C ILE A 54 18.86 -13.43 -16.67
N PHE A 55 17.67 -12.92 -16.99
CA PHE A 55 16.81 -13.50 -18.01
C PHE A 55 17.46 -13.47 -19.40
N LEU A 56 18.05 -12.34 -19.80
CA LEU A 56 18.75 -12.23 -21.09
C LEU A 56 19.94 -13.18 -21.18
N PHE A 57 20.73 -13.30 -20.11
CA PHE A 57 21.83 -14.27 -20.09
C PHE A 57 21.32 -15.70 -20.21
N LYS A 58 20.25 -16.05 -19.48
CA LYS A 58 19.64 -17.39 -19.61
C LYS A 58 19.15 -17.64 -21.04
N GLU A 59 18.47 -16.67 -21.65
CA GLU A 59 17.98 -16.78 -23.01
C GLU A 59 19.14 -16.97 -23.99
N LEU A 60 20.22 -16.18 -23.89
CA LEU A 60 21.34 -16.28 -24.83
C LEU A 60 22.20 -17.54 -24.65
N LEU A 61 22.41 -18.01 -23.42
CA LEU A 61 23.27 -19.16 -23.11
C LEU A 61 22.53 -20.51 -23.18
N PHE A 62 21.20 -20.50 -23.05
CA PHE A 62 20.32 -21.68 -23.08
C PHE A 62 19.35 -21.67 -24.28
N VAL A 63 19.64 -20.84 -25.30
CA VAL A 63 19.09 -20.93 -26.66
C VAL A 63 19.66 -22.13 -27.39
#